data_AF-A0A6A7ZTC8-F1
#
_entry.id   AF-A0A6A7ZTC8-F1
#
_cell.length_a   1.000
_cell.length_b   1.000
_cell.length_c   1.000
_cell.angle_alpha   90.00
_cell.angle_beta   90.00
_cell.angle_gamma   90.00
#
_symmetry.space_group_name_H-M   'P 1'
#
loop_
_entity.id
_entity.type
_entity.pdbx_description
1 polymer ?
#
loop_
_entity_poly.entity_id
_entity_poly.type
_entity_poly.pdbx_seq_one_letter_code
_entity_poly.pdbx_strand_id
1 'polypeptide(L)'
;MTDDIAIRVYFRADSGLVADGQRYDLSDFGGFLPAIGDQVLQPGVLQGIDRSQRKSRTVWTVVGRIFNPKDSPNHVCLIVEPGLGTEGDAWI
;
A
#
# COMPACT_ATOMS: atom_id res chain seq x y z
N MET A 1 12.76 -5.52 22.27
CA MET A 1 12.28 -6.21 21.06
C MET A 1 11.18 -5.34 20.53
N THR A 2 11.44 -4.58 19.47
CA THR A 2 10.39 -3.86 18.76
C THR A 2 9.56 -4.91 18.05
N ASP A 3 8.29 -5.01 18.42
CA ASP A 3 7.33 -5.83 17.71
C ASP A 3 7.22 -5.32 16.27
N ASP A 4 7.81 -6.06 15.32
CA ASP A 4 7.75 -5.70 13.90
C ASP A 4 6.29 -5.78 13.42
N ILE A 5 5.74 -4.63 13.04
CA ILE A 5 4.39 -4.53 12.50
C ILE A 5 4.37 -5.15 11.11
N ALA A 6 3.65 -6.25 10.97
CA ALA A 6 3.41 -6.90 9.69
C ALA A 6 2.18 -6.27 9.01
N ILE A 7 2.38 -5.73 7.82
CA ILE A 7 1.33 -5.06 7.05
C ILE A 7 0.92 -5.98 5.90
N ARG A 8 -0.37 -6.30 5.80
CA ARG A 8 -0.92 -7.06 4.68
C ARG A 8 -1.76 -6.17 3.80
N VAL A 9 -1.40 -6.03 2.53
CA VAL A 9 -2.11 -5.20 1.58
C VAL A 9 -3.09 -6.05 0.79
N TYR A 10 -4.33 -5.62 0.70
CA TYR A 10 -5.40 -6.20 -0.11
C TYR A 10 -5.83 -5.22 -1.18
N PHE A 11 -6.18 -5.71 -2.37
CA PHE A 11 -6.57 -4.85 -3.48
C PHE A 11 -8.08 -4.87 -3.66
N ARG A 12 -8.72 -3.70 -3.57
CA ARG A 12 -10.14 -3.53 -3.91
C ARG A 12 -10.25 -3.22 -5.40
N ALA A 13 -10.98 -4.06 -6.13
CA ALA A 13 -11.34 -3.81 -7.53
C ALA A 13 -12.55 -2.86 -7.63
N ASP A 14 -12.78 -2.30 -8.82
CA ASP A 14 -13.93 -1.41 -9.10
C ASP A 14 -15.30 -2.06 -8.80
N SER A 15 -15.36 -3.40 -8.83
CA SER A 15 -16.55 -4.17 -8.45
C SER A 15 -16.80 -4.22 -6.94
N GLY A 16 -15.90 -3.65 -6.13
CA GLY A 16 -15.91 -3.72 -4.67
C GLY A 16 -15.33 -5.02 -4.10
N LEU A 17 -14.95 -5.98 -4.94
CA LEU A 17 -14.32 -7.22 -4.50
C LEU A 17 -12.89 -6.97 -4.00
N VAL A 18 -12.55 -7.60 -2.88
CA VAL A 18 -11.22 -7.49 -2.27
C VAL A 18 -10.44 -8.77 -2.57
N ALA A 19 -9.34 -8.63 -3.31
CA ALA A 19 -8.41 -9.70 -3.60
C ALA A 19 -7.31 -9.78 -2.54
N ASP A 20 -6.87 -11.01 -2.22
CA ASP A 20 -5.72 -11.23 -1.35
C ASP A 20 -4.47 -10.58 -1.95
N GLY A 21 -3.61 -10.06 -1.09
CA GLY A 21 -2.38 -9.42 -1.56
C GLY A 21 -1.17 -9.73 -0.70
N GLN A 22 -0.18 -8.87 -0.84
CA GLN A 22 1.18 -9.12 -0.36
C GLN A 22 1.40 -8.63 1.06
N ARG A 23 2.40 -9.24 1.70
CA ARG A 23 2.89 -8.82 3.01
C ARG A 23 4.06 -7.86 2.82
N TYR A 24 4.08 -6.85 3.66
CA TYR A 24 5.06 -5.77 3.72
C TYR A 24 5.43 -5.51 5.17
N ASP A 25 6.60 -4.91 5.36
CA ASP A 25 7.05 -4.40 6.64
C ASP A 25 6.85 -2.89 6.72
N LEU A 26 6.82 -2.34 7.93
CA LEU A 26 6.65 -0.90 8.14
C LEU A 26 7.72 -0.06 7.41
N SER A 27 8.94 -0.59 7.26
CA SER A 27 10.03 0.05 6.51
C SER A 27 9.74 0.23 5.02
N ASP A 28 8.90 -0.62 4.43
CA ASP A 28 8.49 -0.49 3.03
C ASP A 28 7.65 0.77 2.80
N PHE A 29 7.05 1.31 3.87
CA PHE A 29 6.28 2.54 3.90
C PHE A 29 7.05 3.70 4.57
N GLY A 30 8.39 3.62 4.59
CA GLY A 30 9.24 4.65 5.19
C GLY A 30 9.15 4.73 6.72
N GLY A 31 8.69 3.68 7.38
CA GLY A 31 8.53 3.64 8.85
C GLY A 31 7.18 4.16 9.35
N PHE A 32 6.26 4.53 8.45
CA PHE A 32 4.94 5.03 8.79
C PHE A 32 3.86 4.03 8.39
N LEU A 33 2.86 3.84 9.26
CA LEU A 33 1.70 3.02 8.93
C LEU A 33 0.67 3.89 8.21
N PRO A 34 0.36 3.61 6.93
CA PRO A 34 -0.63 4.40 6.20
C PRO A 34 -2.01 4.46 6.87
N ALA A 35 -2.67 5.59 6.72
CA ALA A 35 -4.04 5.85 7.14
C ALA A 35 -5.00 5.84 5.94
N ILE A 36 -6.30 5.76 6.21
CA ILE A 36 -7.32 5.86 5.15
C ILE A 36 -7.25 7.25 4.52
N GLY A 37 -7.20 7.30 3.19
CA GLY A 37 -7.03 8.51 2.39
C GLY A 37 -5.59 8.77 1.96
N ASP A 38 -4.60 8.11 2.58
CA ASP A 38 -3.21 8.26 2.18
C ASP A 38 -2.99 7.67 0.78
N GLN A 39 -2.18 8.35 -0.01
CA GLN A 39 -1.65 7.84 -1.26
C GLN A 39 -0.25 7.28 -1.01
N VAL A 40 -0.06 6.04 -1.42
CA VAL A 40 1.17 5.29 -1.22
C VAL A 40 1.70 4.87 -2.58
N LEU A 41 2.98 5.12 -2.84
CA LEU A 41 3.63 4.51 -3.99
C LEU A 41 3.76 3.00 -3.72
N GLN A 42 3.40 2.15 -4.68
CA GLN A 42 3.61 0.70 -4.56
C GLN A 42 5.00 0.39 -4.00
N PRO A 43 5.12 -0.21 -2.80
CA PRO A 43 6.40 -0.59 -2.24
C PRO A 43 6.98 -1.78 -2.99
N GLY A 44 8.30 -1.86 -3.02
CA GLY A 44 9.02 -2.80 -3.88
C GLY A 44 9.32 -2.17 -5.24
N VAL A 45 10.60 -2.17 -5.59
CA VAL A 45 11.09 -1.51 -6.80
C VAL A 45 10.71 -2.34 -8.03
N LEU A 46 9.99 -1.74 -8.98
CA LEU A 46 10.05 -2.16 -10.38
C LEU A 46 11.47 -1.86 -10.88
N GLN A 47 12.42 -2.77 -10.65
CA GLN A 47 13.78 -2.61 -11.17
C GLN A 47 13.72 -2.55 -12.70
N GLY A 48 14.30 -1.50 -13.27
CA GLY A 48 14.43 -1.36 -14.73
C GLY A 48 13.37 -0.51 -15.43
N ILE A 49 12.43 0.12 -14.71
CA ILE A 49 11.48 1.07 -15.32
C ILE A 49 11.94 2.51 -15.09
N ASP A 50 11.92 3.32 -16.16
CA ASP A 50 12.26 4.73 -16.14
C ASP A 50 11.36 5.49 -15.14
N ARG A 51 11.97 5.87 -14.02
CA ARG A 51 11.31 6.55 -12.89
C ARG A 51 10.86 7.97 -13.26
N SER A 52 11.32 8.54 -14.37
CA SER A 52 10.88 9.85 -14.84
C SER A 52 9.48 9.81 -15.48
N GLN A 53 9.00 8.63 -15.86
CA GLN A 53 7.70 8.46 -16.50
C GLN A 53 6.61 8.17 -15.45
N ARG A 54 5.72 9.12 -15.22
CA ARG A 54 4.58 9.00 -14.27
C ARG A 54 3.73 7.74 -14.44
N LYS A 55 3.49 7.32 -15.68
CA LYS A 55 2.69 6.12 -15.99
C LYS A 55 3.34 4.82 -15.55
N SER A 56 4.63 4.87 -15.23
CA SER A 56 5.41 3.73 -14.72
C SER A 56 5.21 3.49 -13.23
N ARG A 57 4.39 4.32 -12.56
CA ARG A 57 4.17 4.29 -11.12
C ARG A 57 2.73 3.91 -10.82
N THR A 58 2.55 2.83 -10.08
CA THR A 58 1.27 2.49 -9.49
C THR A 58 1.16 3.21 -8.15
N VAL A 59 0.15 4.07 -8.03
CA VAL A 59 -0.20 4.73 -6.77
C VAL A 59 -1.37 3.98 -6.17
N TRP A 60 -1.30 3.74 -4.88
CA TRP A 60 -2.33 3.07 -4.11
C TRP A 60 -3.00 4.08 -3.20
N THR A 61 -4.32 4.18 -3.29
CA THR A 61 -5.09 4.93 -2.30
C THR A 61 -5.55 3.97 -1.23
N VAL A 62 -5.20 4.25 0.04
CA VAL A 62 -5.67 3.43 1.16
C VAL A 62 -7.13 3.75 1.44
N VAL A 63 -7.99 2.76 1.26
CA VAL A 63 -9.46 2.90 1.43
C VAL A 63 -10.00 2.16 2.63
N GLY A 64 -9.18 1.33 3.27
CA GLY A 64 -9.55 0.61 4.47
C GLY A 64 -8.33 0.22 5.29
N ARG A 65 -8.53 0.12 6.60
CA ARG A 65 -7.52 -0.34 7.56
C ARG A 65 -8.18 -1.21 8.61
N ILE A 66 -7.65 -2.40 8.82
CA ILE A 66 -8.14 -3.38 9.78
C ILE A 66 -6.99 -3.72 10.74
N PHE A 67 -7.21 -3.53 12.03
CA PHE A 67 -6.25 -3.89 13.07
C PHE A 67 -6.58 -5.27 13.64
N ASN A 68 -5.53 -5.99 14.06
CA ASN A 68 -5.65 -7.31 14.69
C ASN A 68 -6.51 -8.30 13.89
N PRO A 69 -6.26 -8.49 12.59
CA PRO A 69 -6.96 -9.50 11.82
C PRO A 69 -6.73 -10.87 12.46
N LYS A 70 -7.80 -11.59 12.79
CA LYS A 70 -7.76 -12.94 13.38
C LYS A 70 -6.94 -13.03 14.68
N ASP A 71 -7.03 -12.00 15.52
CA ASP A 71 -6.33 -11.94 16.83
C ASP A 71 -4.80 -12.11 16.74
N SER A 72 -4.22 -11.80 15.58
CA SER A 72 -2.77 -11.81 15.41
C SER A 72 -2.21 -10.46 15.90
N PRO A 73 -1.50 -10.40 17.04
CA PRO A 73 -0.89 -9.16 17.48
C PRO A 73 0.12 -8.67 16.44
N ASN A 74 0.25 -7.35 16.33
CA ASN A 74 1.19 -6.67 15.42
C ASN A 74 0.92 -6.94 13.93
N HIS A 75 -0.33 -7.29 13.57
CA HIS A 75 -0.78 -7.33 12.18
C HIS A 75 -1.77 -6.21 11.86
N VAL A 76 -1.57 -5.57 10.71
CA VAL A 76 -2.51 -4.61 10.14
C VAL A 76 -2.80 -5.01 8.70
N CYS A 77 -4.07 -5.03 8.32
CA CYS A 77 -4.45 -5.14 6.92
C CYS A 77 -4.79 -3.76 6.37
N LEU A 78 -4.18 -3.40 5.24
CA LEU A 78 -4.56 -2.26 4.43
C LEU A 78 -5.38 -2.75 3.24
N ILE A 79 -6.46 -2.05 2.93
CA ILE A 79 -7.19 -2.24 1.69
C ILE A 79 -6.88 -1.04 0.82
N VAL A 80 -6.38 -1.27 -0.39
CA VAL A 80 -5.97 -0.23 -1.33
C VAL A 80 -6.72 -0.34 -2.64
N GLU A 81 -6.93 0.80 -3.27
CA GLU A 81 -7.35 0.90 -4.67
C GLU A 81 -6.15 1.30 -5.53
N PRO A 82 -5.76 0.49 -6.52
CA PRO A 82 -4.69 0.85 -7.44
C PRO A 82 -5.20 1.89 -8.45
N GLY A 83 -4.49 3.01 -8.55
CA GLY A 83 -4.69 4.03 -9.57
C GLY A 83 -3.43 4.23 -10.41
N LEU A 84 -3.62 4.73 -11.63
CA LEU A 84 -2.52 5.31 -12.39
C LEU A 84 -2.16 6.67 -11.77
N GLY A 85 -0.87 6.94 -11.57
CA GLY A 85 -0.41 8.24 -11.11
C GLY A 85 -0.93 9.38 -12.00
N THR A 86 -1.45 10.43 -11.39
CA THR A 86 -2.05 11.60 -12.02
C THR A 86 -1.05 12.78 -12.10
N GLU A 87 -1.46 13.89 -12.71
CA GLU A 87 -0.69 15.15 -12.67
C GLU A 87 -0.55 15.74 -11.26
N GLY A 88 -1.35 15.31 -10.28
CA GLY A 88 -1.16 15.67 -8.87
C GLY A 88 0.02 14.95 -8.22
N ASP A 89 0.34 13.74 -8.71
CA ASP A 89 1.35 12.85 -8.13
C ASP A 89 2.77 13.15 -8.67
N ALA A 90 3.04 14.40 -9.09
CA ALA A 90 4.36 14.84 -9.58
C ALA A 90 5.45 14.75 -8.51
N TRP A 91 5.02 14.98 -7.28
CA TRP A 91 5.86 15.28 -6.14
C TRP A 91 6.15 14.03 -5.28
N ILE A 92 5.54 12.90 -5.65
CA ILE A 92 5.79 11.56 -5.08
C ILE A 92 6.96 10.91 -5.83
#